data_AF-W0LB48-F1
#
_entry.id   AF-W0LB48-F1
#
_cell.length_a   1.000
_cell.length_b   1.000
_cell.length_c   1.000
_cell.angle_alpha   90.00
_cell.angle_beta   90.00
_cell.angle_gamma   90.00
#
_symmetry.space_group_name_H-M   'P 1'
#
loop_
_entity.id
_entity.type
_entity.pdbx_description
1 polymer ?
#
loop_
_entity_poly.entity_id
_entity_poly.type
_entity_poly.pdbx_seq_one_letter_code
_entity_poly.pdbx_strand_id
1 'polypeptide(L)'
;MAGDPGPFRLVFFDISAPPYQDGQQLIIELRKMEALSEVQKDYCFFCKTSPDVETIYIYSVPVGLNVEDLRKAVSGDDDAKRRMQTVLHRFVDAEDIGVDGLLIYQHTEGNVTIYTMDRQVGSPLKAVSKPVKRHLLHSSLDTLLENAAQKLNRPV
;
A
#
# COMPACT_ATOMS: atom_id res chain seq x y z
N MET A 1 -24.97 14.28 7.21
CA MET A 1 -23.52 14.46 7.26
C MET A 1 -22.93 13.15 6.75
N ALA A 2 -22.41 13.14 5.53
CA ALA A 2 -21.74 11.96 4.98
C ALA A 2 -20.43 11.77 5.77
N GLY A 3 -20.21 10.54 6.26
CA GLY A 3 -19.19 10.21 7.25
C GLY A 3 -17.76 10.43 6.77
N ASP A 4 -16.87 10.69 7.70
CA ASP A 4 -15.45 10.44 7.48
C ASP A 4 -15.25 8.91 7.53
N PRO A 5 -14.69 8.26 6.51
CA PRO A 5 -14.42 6.82 6.53
C PRO A 5 -13.41 6.41 7.63
N GLY A 6 -12.81 7.39 8.32
CA GLY A 6 -11.87 7.17 9.42
C GLY A 6 -10.45 6.89 8.93
N PRO A 7 -9.58 6.34 9.79
CA PRO A 7 -8.23 5.93 9.40
C PRO A 7 -8.24 4.77 8.37
N PHE A 8 -7.15 4.65 7.63
CA PHE A 8 -6.96 3.60 6.64
C PHE A 8 -6.62 2.24 7.27
N ARG A 9 -7.15 1.17 6.66
CA ARG A 9 -6.77 -0.23 6.85
C ARG A 9 -6.20 -0.78 5.54
N LEU A 10 -4.89 -1.01 5.49
CA LEU A 10 -4.17 -1.25 4.23
C LEU A 10 -3.43 -2.58 4.23
N VAL A 11 -3.41 -3.25 3.08
CA VAL A 11 -2.44 -4.33 2.82
C VAL A 11 -1.25 -3.73 2.09
N PHE A 12 -0.04 -4.15 2.45
CA PHE A 12 1.18 -3.78 1.71
C PHE A 12 1.85 -5.03 1.15
N PHE A 13 2.27 -4.98 -0.12
CA PHE A 13 2.92 -6.11 -0.77
C PHE A 13 4.07 -5.64 -1.67
N ASP A 14 5.26 -6.19 -1.45
CA ASP A 14 6.42 -5.95 -2.31
C ASP A 14 6.48 -7.00 -3.42
N ILE A 15 6.38 -6.56 -4.68
CA ILE A 15 6.46 -7.42 -5.87
C ILE A 15 7.79 -7.28 -6.61
N SER A 16 8.74 -6.52 -6.07
CA SER A 16 10.03 -6.27 -6.70
C SER A 16 10.79 -7.57 -6.91
N ALA A 17 11.66 -7.59 -7.92
CA ALA A 17 12.57 -8.70 -8.16
C ALA A 17 13.94 -8.39 -7.53
N PRO A 18 14.72 -9.40 -7.13
CA PRO A 18 16.11 -9.19 -6.74
C PRO A 18 16.87 -8.42 -7.84
N PRO A 19 17.75 -7.46 -7.47
CA PRO A 19 18.18 -7.10 -6.11
C PRO A 19 17.31 -6.05 -5.40
N TYR A 20 16.21 -5.59 -6.01
CA TYR A 20 15.41 -4.45 -5.55
C TYR A 20 14.29 -4.80 -4.55
N GLN A 21 14.39 -5.94 -3.86
CA GLN A 21 13.39 -6.37 -2.86
C GLN A 21 13.64 -5.68 -1.51
N ASP A 22 13.50 -4.35 -1.47
CA ASP A 22 13.73 -3.51 -0.29
C ASP A 22 12.43 -2.96 0.34
N GLY A 23 11.29 -3.07 -0.34
CA GLY A 23 10.03 -2.44 0.06
C GLY A 23 9.52 -2.90 1.42
N GLN A 24 9.59 -4.20 1.69
CA GLN A 24 9.13 -4.75 2.98
C GLN A 24 9.98 -4.24 4.15
N GLN A 25 11.30 -4.20 4.01
CA GLN A 25 12.18 -3.66 5.05
C GLN A 25 11.92 -2.16 5.27
N LEU A 26 11.81 -1.39 4.19
CA LEU A 26 11.57 0.06 4.28
C LEU A 26 10.26 0.39 5.00
N ILE A 27 9.18 -0.35 4.75
CA ILE A 27 7.91 -0.08 5.42
C ILE A 27 7.93 -0.46 6.91
N ILE A 28 8.65 -1.53 7.27
CA ILE A 28 8.84 -1.93 8.68
C ILE A 28 9.63 -0.84 9.43
N GLU A 29 10.69 -0.33 8.81
CA GLU A 29 11.50 0.74 9.39
C GLU A 29 10.68 2.02 9.52
N LEU A 30 9.94 2.43 8.48
CA LEU A 30 9.06 3.59 8.50
C LEU A 30 8.00 3.49 9.61
N ARG A 31 7.36 2.33 9.79
CA ARG A 31 6.35 2.12 10.84
C ARG A 31 6.91 2.16 12.26
N LYS A 32 8.23 1.96 12.43
CA LYS A 32 8.92 2.08 13.71
C LYS A 32 9.39 3.50 14.02
N MET A 33 9.41 4.39 13.03
CA MET A 33 9.80 5.78 13.24
C MET A 33 8.73 6.50 14.08
N GLU A 34 9.20 7.26 15.06
CA GLU A 34 8.38 8.23 15.77
C GLU A 34 8.14 9.43 14.83
N ALA A 35 6.95 10.02 14.85
CA ALA A 35 6.71 11.21 14.06
C ALA A 35 7.62 12.36 14.53
N LEU A 36 8.42 12.95 13.63
CA LEU A 36 9.43 14.01 13.89
C LEU A 36 8.89 15.30 14.53
N SER A 37 9.03 15.58 15.84
CA SER A 37 8.46 16.72 16.63
C SER A 37 7.83 17.94 15.89
N GLU A 38 6.72 18.48 16.44
CA GLU A 38 5.81 19.49 15.84
C GLU A 38 6.44 20.70 15.10
N VAL A 39 7.71 21.02 15.35
CA VAL A 39 8.38 22.21 14.82
C VAL A 39 8.97 21.97 13.41
N GLN A 40 9.04 20.74 12.90
CA GLN A 40 9.61 20.41 11.58
C GLN A 40 8.78 19.44 10.73
N LYS A 41 7.54 19.16 11.12
CA LYS A 41 6.85 17.93 10.75
C LYS A 41 5.99 18.11 9.50
N ASP A 42 6.55 17.79 8.33
CA ASP A 42 5.74 17.12 7.30
C ASP A 42 5.06 15.93 8.00
N TYR A 43 3.74 15.90 7.96
CA TYR A 43 2.92 14.86 8.58
C TYR A 43 3.40 13.49 8.09
N CYS A 44 3.74 12.57 9.01
CA CYS A 44 4.20 11.24 8.62
C CYS A 44 3.00 10.29 8.55
N PHE A 45 2.59 9.90 7.35
CA PHE A 45 1.38 9.13 7.08
C PHE A 45 1.44 7.70 7.65
N PHE A 46 2.59 7.03 7.56
CA PHE A 46 2.78 5.64 8.00
C PHE A 46 3.54 5.46 9.32
N CYS A 47 4.04 6.53 9.95
CA CYS A 47 4.79 6.41 11.21
C CYS A 47 3.96 5.78 12.34
N LYS A 48 4.65 5.32 13.39
CA LYS A 48 4.07 4.60 14.55
C LYS A 48 2.89 5.34 15.20
N THR A 49 2.98 6.66 15.28
CA THR A 49 1.99 7.53 15.96
C THR A 49 1.02 8.20 14.98
N SER A 50 1.01 7.80 13.70
CA SER A 50 0.10 8.38 12.71
C SER A 50 -1.34 7.98 13.04
N PRO A 51 -2.28 8.93 13.19
CA PRO A 51 -3.69 8.62 13.33
C PRO A 51 -4.35 8.25 11.98
N ASP A 52 -3.66 8.44 10.85
CA ASP A 52 -4.24 8.21 9.52
C ASP A 52 -4.29 6.73 9.12
N VAL A 53 -3.42 5.89 9.69
CA VAL A 53 -3.34 4.46 9.35
C VAL A 53 -3.52 3.65 10.61
N GLU A 54 -4.72 3.08 10.77
CA GLU A 54 -5.08 2.22 11.90
C GLU A 54 -4.40 0.86 11.79
N THR A 55 -4.59 0.17 10.67
CA THR A 55 -4.05 -1.18 10.46
C THR A 55 -3.26 -1.29 9.17
N ILE A 56 -2.10 -1.96 9.25
CA ILE A 56 -1.34 -2.37 8.07
C ILE A 56 -1.00 -3.86 8.12
N TYR A 57 -1.46 -4.60 7.11
CA TYR A 57 -1.16 -6.02 6.94
C TYR A 57 0.12 -6.16 6.10
N ILE A 58 1.26 -6.32 6.79
CA ILE A 58 2.59 -6.53 6.18
C ILE A 58 2.98 -8.02 6.21
N TYR A 59 2.69 -8.71 7.32
CA TYR A 59 3.05 -10.13 7.53
C TYR A 59 1.85 -11.08 7.43
N SER A 60 0.65 -10.56 7.64
CA SER A 60 -0.62 -11.28 7.64
C SER A 60 -1.44 -10.91 6.41
N VAL A 61 -0.82 -11.03 5.23
CA VAL A 61 -1.49 -10.74 3.96
C VAL A 61 -2.70 -11.68 3.76
N PRO A 62 -3.82 -11.19 3.20
CA PRO A 62 -4.99 -12.02 2.91
C PRO A 62 -4.64 -13.30 2.13
N VAL A 63 -5.15 -14.44 2.60
CA VAL A 63 -4.95 -15.73 1.93
C VAL A 63 -5.48 -15.66 0.50
N GLY A 64 -4.62 -16.00 -0.47
CA GLY A 64 -4.91 -15.94 -1.89
C GLY A 64 -4.24 -14.77 -2.61
N LEU A 65 -3.79 -13.73 -1.90
CA LEU A 65 -2.87 -12.76 -2.49
C LEU A 65 -1.50 -13.41 -2.70
N ASN A 66 -0.94 -13.25 -3.89
CA ASN A 66 0.37 -13.81 -4.21
C ASN A 66 1.13 -12.90 -5.19
N VAL A 67 2.47 -12.98 -5.12
CA VAL A 67 3.36 -12.08 -5.86
C VAL A 67 3.22 -12.24 -7.37
N GLU A 68 2.95 -13.45 -7.87
CA GLU A 68 2.90 -13.74 -9.30
C GLU A 68 1.67 -13.13 -9.96
N ASP A 69 0.49 -13.31 -9.36
CA ASP A 69 -0.75 -12.69 -9.85
C ASP A 69 -0.69 -11.17 -9.71
N LEU A 70 -0.08 -10.64 -8.65
CA LEU A 70 0.11 -9.19 -8.51
C LEU A 70 1.04 -8.63 -9.60
N ARG A 71 2.13 -9.34 -9.94
CA ARG A 71 3.01 -8.97 -11.06
C ARG A 71 2.27 -8.98 -12.40
N LYS A 72 1.42 -9.98 -12.65
CA LYS A 72 0.58 -10.03 -13.86
C LYS A 72 -0.42 -8.87 -13.87
N ALA A 73 -1.08 -8.60 -12.74
CA ALA A 73 -2.05 -7.53 -12.61
C ALA A 73 -1.43 -6.15 -12.92
N VAL A 74 -0.25 -5.84 -12.36
CA VAL A 74 0.44 -4.57 -12.66
C VAL A 74 0.93 -4.50 -14.11
N SER A 75 1.15 -5.65 -14.76
CA SER A 75 1.52 -5.74 -16.17
C SER A 75 0.31 -5.67 -17.12
N GLY A 76 -0.90 -5.49 -16.60
CA GLY A 76 -2.13 -5.33 -17.39
C GLY A 76 -2.99 -6.59 -17.55
N ASP A 77 -2.69 -7.68 -16.85
CA ASP A 77 -3.56 -8.87 -16.83
C ASP A 77 -4.82 -8.60 -15.99
N ASP A 78 -5.93 -8.35 -16.68
CA ASP A 78 -7.22 -8.06 -16.07
C ASP A 78 -7.79 -9.24 -15.26
N ASP A 79 -7.50 -10.48 -15.66
CA ASP A 79 -8.00 -11.65 -14.94
C ASP A 79 -7.23 -11.84 -13.64
N ALA A 80 -5.90 -11.65 -13.65
CA ALA A 80 -5.09 -11.63 -12.44
C ALA A 80 -5.52 -10.51 -11.50
N LYS A 81 -5.74 -9.30 -12.02
CA LYS A 81 -6.26 -8.17 -11.25
C LYS A 81 -7.60 -8.51 -10.58
N ARG A 82 -8.57 -9.05 -11.34
CA ARG A 82 -9.89 -9.42 -10.82
C ARG A 82 -9.82 -10.51 -9.75
N ARG A 83 -8.91 -11.50 -9.90
CA ARG A 83 -8.66 -12.50 -8.86
C ARG A 83 -8.20 -11.85 -7.56
N MET A 84 -7.21 -10.96 -7.62
CA MET A 84 -6.69 -10.28 -6.43
C MET A 84 -7.72 -9.34 -5.80
N GLN A 85 -8.48 -8.59 -6.60
CA GLN A 85 -9.59 -7.76 -6.10
C GLN A 85 -10.67 -8.61 -5.42
N THR A 86 -10.95 -9.81 -5.94
CA THR A 86 -11.91 -10.74 -5.32
C THR A 86 -11.41 -11.23 -3.96
N VAL A 87 -10.11 -11.48 -3.82
CA VAL A 87 -9.49 -11.81 -2.51
C VAL A 87 -9.64 -10.65 -1.54
N LEU A 88 -9.29 -9.42 -1.95
CA LEU A 88 -9.44 -8.22 -1.12
C LEU A 88 -10.91 -7.96 -0.74
N HIS A 89 -11.83 -8.16 -1.67
CA HIS A 89 -13.26 -7.96 -1.45
C HIS A 89 -13.81 -8.88 -0.36
N ARG A 90 -13.35 -10.13 -0.32
CA ARG A 90 -13.81 -11.17 0.61
C ARG A 90 -13.02 -11.20 1.92
N PHE A 91 -11.92 -10.46 2.00
CA PHE A 91 -11.10 -10.44 3.19
C PHE A 91 -11.80 -9.67 4.31
N VAL A 92 -11.85 -10.32 5.47
CA VAL A 92 -12.19 -9.74 6.77
C VAL A 92 -11.22 -10.33 7.79
N ASP A 93 -10.85 -9.53 8.79
CA ASP A 93 -10.01 -10.00 9.89
C ASP A 93 -10.82 -10.69 11.00
N ALA A 94 -10.18 -10.93 12.15
CA ALA A 94 -10.81 -11.61 13.28
C ALA A 94 -11.97 -10.82 13.91
N GLU A 95 -12.08 -9.52 13.62
CA GLU A 95 -13.14 -8.64 14.10
C GLU A 95 -14.23 -8.43 13.03
N ASP A 96 -14.21 -9.22 11.94
CA ASP A 96 -15.08 -9.11 10.77
C ASP A 96 -14.91 -7.77 10.01
N ILE A 97 -13.73 -7.14 10.15
CA ILE A 97 -13.42 -5.87 9.50
C ILE A 97 -12.55 -6.11 8.26
N GLY A 98 -12.97 -5.53 7.13
CA GLY A 98 -12.23 -5.59 5.86
C GLY A 98 -11.13 -4.53 5.75
N VAL A 99 -10.38 -4.59 4.64
CA VAL A 99 -9.40 -3.56 4.26
C VAL A 99 -9.99 -2.53 3.28
N ASP A 100 -9.41 -1.33 3.25
CA ASP A 100 -9.71 -0.32 2.24
C ASP A 100 -9.11 -0.71 0.87
N GLY A 101 -7.93 -1.36 0.89
CA GLY A 101 -7.29 -1.85 -0.32
C GLY A 101 -5.85 -2.29 -0.10
N LEU A 102 -5.14 -2.41 -1.22
CA LEU A 102 -3.79 -2.94 -1.33
C LEU A 102 -2.85 -1.92 -1.98
N LEU A 103 -1.72 -1.68 -1.33
CA LEU A 103 -0.58 -0.93 -1.84
C LEU A 103 0.49 -1.92 -2.32
N ILE A 104 0.79 -1.89 -3.61
CA ILE A 104 1.72 -2.80 -4.28
C ILE A 104 3.00 -2.03 -4.58
N TYR A 105 4.08 -2.36 -3.88
CA TYR A 105 5.39 -1.76 -4.07
C TYR A 105 6.16 -2.49 -5.18
N GLN A 106 6.66 -1.72 -6.15
CA GLN A 106 7.56 -2.22 -7.18
C GLN A 106 8.75 -1.28 -7.33
N HIS A 107 9.94 -1.80 -7.05
CA HIS A 107 11.21 -1.14 -7.32
C HIS A 107 11.87 -1.80 -8.54
N THR A 108 12.17 -0.96 -9.51
CA THR A 108 12.94 -1.28 -10.72
C THR A 108 14.11 -0.34 -10.84
N GLU A 109 15.10 -0.66 -11.68
CA GLU A 109 16.22 0.23 -11.91
C GLU A 109 15.75 1.67 -12.25
N GLY A 110 16.19 2.64 -11.46
CA GLY A 110 15.90 4.05 -11.67
C GLY A 110 14.53 4.54 -11.17
N ASN A 111 13.63 3.66 -10.69
CA ASN A 111 12.26 4.05 -10.38
C ASN A 111 11.57 3.14 -9.35
N VAL A 112 10.84 3.76 -8.43
CA VAL A 112 9.88 3.08 -7.54
C VAL A 112 8.46 3.49 -7.91
N THR A 113 7.57 2.51 -7.98
CA THR A 113 6.14 2.70 -8.21
C THR A 113 5.34 2.04 -7.11
N ILE A 114 4.35 2.75 -6.58
CA ILE A 114 3.28 2.16 -5.76
C ILE A 114 2.03 2.07 -6.62
N TYR A 115 1.52 0.87 -6.81
CA TYR A 115 0.20 0.65 -7.41
C TYR A 115 -0.85 0.50 -6.31
N THR A 116 -1.99 1.12 -6.51
CA THR A 116 -3.16 1.05 -5.63
C THR A 116 -4.20 0.14 -6.27
N MET A 117 -4.59 -0.90 -5.54
CA MET A 117 -5.68 -1.81 -5.88
C MET A 117 -6.77 -1.67 -4.82
N ASP A 118 -7.96 -1.22 -5.21
CA ASP A 118 -9.11 -1.23 -4.32
C ASP A 118 -9.76 -2.63 -4.26
N ARG A 119 -10.71 -2.79 -3.35
CA ARG A 119 -11.49 -4.03 -3.17
C ARG A 119 -12.68 -4.17 -4.15
N GLN A 120 -12.90 -3.21 -5.04
CA GLN A 120 -14.00 -3.24 -6.00
C GLN A 120 -13.56 -4.02 -7.24
N VAL A 121 -14.15 -5.20 -7.44
CA VAL A 121 -13.83 -6.04 -8.61
C VAL A 121 -14.10 -5.28 -9.91
N GLY A 122 -13.09 -5.24 -10.77
CA GLY A 122 -13.14 -4.55 -12.07
C GLY A 122 -12.64 -3.12 -12.05
N SER A 123 -12.33 -2.54 -10.89
CA SER A 123 -11.74 -1.20 -10.82
C SER A 123 -10.35 -1.15 -11.47
N PRO A 124 -9.91 0.03 -11.94
CA PRO A 124 -8.57 0.20 -12.48
C PRO A 124 -7.53 0.27 -11.37
N LEU A 125 -6.33 -0.27 -11.64
CA LEU A 125 -5.16 0.03 -10.84
C LEU A 125 -4.76 1.49 -11.06
N LYS A 126 -4.38 2.17 -9.99
CA LYS A 126 -3.81 3.52 -10.06
C LYS A 126 -2.36 3.46 -9.62
N ALA A 127 -1.50 4.33 -10.14
CA ALA A 127 -0.08 4.32 -9.80
C ALA A 127 0.42 5.69 -9.37
N VAL A 128 1.43 5.71 -8.49
CA VAL A 128 2.30 6.85 -8.21
C VAL A 128 3.75 6.38 -8.32
N SER A 129 4.59 7.16 -9.00
CA SER A 129 5.98 6.76 -9.23
C SER A 129 6.93 7.86 -8.84
N LYS A 130 8.14 7.47 -8.46
CA LYS A 130 9.24 8.38 -8.14
C LYS A 130 10.55 7.83 -8.72
N PRO A 131 11.28 8.63 -9.50
CA PRO A 131 12.64 8.29 -9.88
C PRO A 131 13.55 8.16 -8.66
N VAL A 132 14.39 7.12 -8.65
CA VAL A 132 15.35 6.86 -7.56
C VAL A 132 16.68 6.38 -8.13
N LYS A 133 17.78 6.92 -7.61
CA LYS A 133 19.13 6.56 -8.09
C LYS A 133 19.56 5.16 -7.63
N ARG A 134 19.26 4.80 -6.37
CA ARG A 134 19.66 3.51 -5.77
C ARG A 134 18.67 3.03 -4.70
N HIS A 135 18.33 3.91 -3.76
CA HIS A 135 17.43 3.60 -2.66
C HIS A 135 16.42 4.73 -2.47
N LEU A 136 15.24 4.36 -2.00
CA LEU A 136 14.20 5.30 -1.61
C LEU A 136 14.39 5.73 -0.16
N LEU A 137 14.32 7.03 0.11
CA LEU A 137 14.32 7.55 1.47
C LEU A 137 12.98 7.26 2.15
N HIS A 138 12.96 7.01 3.46
CA HIS A 138 11.72 6.75 4.21
C HIS A 138 10.69 7.88 4.06
N SER A 139 11.11 9.15 4.12
CA SER A 139 10.20 10.29 3.88
C SER A 139 9.59 10.28 2.47
N SER A 140 10.37 9.85 1.47
CA SER A 140 9.87 9.73 0.10
C SER A 140 8.92 8.55 -0.07
N LEU A 141 9.17 7.45 0.65
CA LEU A 141 8.25 6.33 0.71
C LEU A 141 6.94 6.74 1.38
N ASP A 142 7.00 7.43 2.52
CA ASP A 142 5.84 7.89 3.26
C ASP A 142 4.89 8.73 2.39
N THR A 143 5.43 9.75 1.72
CA THR A 143 4.67 10.58 0.77
C THR A 143 4.11 9.76 -0.40
N LEU A 144 4.86 8.78 -0.93
CA LEU A 144 4.35 7.93 -2.01
C LEU A 144 3.18 7.07 -1.53
N LEU A 145 3.28 6.50 -0.33
CA LEU A 145 2.23 5.65 0.20
C LEU A 145 0.98 6.46 0.55
N GLU A 146 1.12 7.68 1.07
CA GLU A 146 0.00 8.61 1.29
C GLU A 146 -0.73 8.93 -0.02
N ASN A 147 0.01 9.38 -1.03
CA ASN A 147 -0.54 9.68 -2.35
C ASN A 147 -1.17 8.45 -3.02
N ALA A 148 -0.69 7.24 -2.72
CA ALA A 148 -1.26 6.00 -3.20
C ALA A 148 -2.55 5.63 -2.45
N ALA A 149 -2.58 5.76 -1.12
CA ALA A 149 -3.73 5.43 -0.28
C ALA A 149 -4.91 6.37 -0.55
N GLN A 150 -4.66 7.67 -0.75
CA GLN A 150 -5.69 8.65 -1.12
C GLN A 150 -6.40 8.35 -2.45
N LYS A 151 -5.85 7.43 -3.27
CA LYS A 151 -6.48 6.99 -4.53
C LYS A 151 -7.50 5.87 -4.35
N LEU A 152 -7.60 5.27 -3.16
CA LEU A 152 -8.55 4.21 -2.84
C LEU A 152 -9.98 4.76 -2.84
N ASN A 153 -10.90 3.94 -3.36
CA ASN A 153 -12.32 4.21 -3.24
C ASN A 153 -12.84 3.65 -1.92
N ARG A 154 -13.06 4.52 -0.94
CA ARG A 154 -13.43 4.13 0.43
C ARG A 154 -14.93 4.27 0.65
N PRO A 155 -15.61 3.23 1.17
CA PRO A 155 -17.02 3.37 1.55
C PRO A 155 -17.12 4.36 2.73
N VAL A 156 -18.09 5.27 2.63
CA VAL A 156 -18.44 6.30 3.63
C VAL A 156 -19.70 5.91 4.37
#